data_AF-A7H7C7-F1
#
_entry.id   AF-A7H7C7-F1
#
_cell.length_a   1.000
_cell.length_b   1.000
_cell.length_c   1.000
_cell.angle_alpha   90.00
_cell.angle_beta   90.00
_cell.angle_gamma   90.00
#
_symmetry.space_group_name_H-M   'P 1'
#
loop_
_entity.id
_entity.type
_entity.pdbx_description
1 polymer ?
#
loop_
_entity_poly.entity_id
_entity_poly.type
_entity_poly.pdbx_seq_one_letter_code
_entity_poly.pdbx_strand_id
1 'polypeptide(L)' 'MRPLAQAAALAAALALAGPTAVAAAPRSPPGQFIEDDYDRARADARARGVPLVVDVWAPW' A
#
# COMPACT_ATOMS: atom_id res chain seq x y z
N MET A 1 -31.21 -25.36 -18.41
CA MET A 1 -31.40 -23.93 -18.06
C MET A 1 -30.45 -23.41 -16.96
N ARG A 2 -29.62 -24.26 -16.33
CA ARG A 2 -28.66 -23.86 -15.28
C ARG A 2 -27.43 -23.01 -15.69
N PRO A 3 -26.88 -23.06 -16.94
CA PRO A 3 -25.63 -22.36 -17.24
C PRO A 3 -25.80 -20.83 -17.35
N LEU A 4 -26.97 -20.36 -17.79
CA LEU A 4 -27.25 -18.91 -17.90
C LEU A 4 -27.42 -18.25 -16.53
N ALA A 5 -28.02 -18.95 -15.56
CA ALA A 5 -28.15 -18.46 -14.19
C ALA A 5 -26.79 -18.33 -13.49
N GLN A 6 -25.86 -19.23 -13.81
CA GLN A 6 -24.51 -19.22 -13.24
C GLN A 6 -23.63 -18.12 -13.84
N ALA A 7 -23.78 -17.85 -15.14
CA ALA A 7 -23.12 -16.72 -15.80
C ALA A 7 -23.60 -15.36 -15.27
N ALA A 8 -24.91 -15.22 -15.03
CA ALA A 8 -25.48 -14.01 -14.43
C ALA A 8 -24.98 -13.77 -13.00
N ALA A 9 -24.84 -14.83 -12.19
CA ALA A 9 -24.32 -14.73 -10.83
C ALA A 9 -22.84 -14.32 -10.80
N LEU A 10 -22.01 -14.83 -11.71
CA LEU A 10 -20.61 -14.41 -11.82
C LEU A 10 -20.48 -12.96 -12.27
N ALA A 11 -21.26 -12.53 -13.27
CA ALA A 11 -21.24 -11.15 -13.74
C ALA A 11 -21.66 -10.15 -12.64
N ALA A 12 -22.65 -10.50 -11.82
CA ALA A 12 -23.04 -9.70 -10.67
C ALA A 12 -21.93 -9.61 -9.61
N ALA A 13 -21.25 -10.73 -9.31
CA ALA A 13 -20.14 -10.75 -8.36
C ALA A 13 -18.95 -9.88 -8.81
N LEU A 14 -18.61 -9.88 -10.11
CA LEU A 14 -17.57 -9.00 -10.64
C LEU A 14 -17.99 -7.52 -10.68
N ALA A 15 -19.27 -7.22 -10.88
CA ALA A 15 -19.78 -5.84 -10.83
C ALA A 15 -19.77 -5.25 -9.40
N LEU A 16 -19.93 -6.11 -8.38
CA LEU A 16 -19.78 -5.75 -6.96
C LEU A 16 -18.31 -5.63 -6.53
N ALA A 17 -17.41 -6.34 -7.19
CA ALA A 17 -15.96 -6.20 -7.04
C ALA A 17 -15.41 -5.01 -7.85
N GLY A 18 -16.07 -3.85 -7.70
CA GLY A 18 -15.61 -2.59 -8.28
C GLY A 18 -14.13 -2.35 -7.98
N PRO A 19 -13.44 -1.54 -8.79
CA PRO A 19 -12.00 -1.35 -8.67
C PRO A 19 -11.65 -1.06 -7.22
N THR A 20 -10.89 -1.97 -6.61
CA THR A 20 -10.36 -1.77 -5.28
C THR A 20 -9.54 -0.51 -5.38
N ALA A 21 -10.07 0.59 -4.84
CA ALA A 21 -9.36 1.85 -4.80
C ALA A 21 -8.05 1.54 -4.07
N VAL A 22 -6.95 1.48 -4.83
CA VAL A 22 -5.62 1.53 -4.24
C VAL A 22 -5.61 2.87 -3.55
N ALA A 23 -5.83 2.85 -2.24
CA ALA A 23 -5.76 4.04 -1.43
C ALA A 23 -4.42 4.66 -1.76
N ALA A 24 -4.46 5.88 -2.33
CA ALA A 24 -3.24 6.63 -2.60
C ALA A 24 -2.44 6.61 -1.30
N ALA A 25 -1.23 6.05 -1.36
CA ALA A 25 -0.36 5.99 -0.20
C ALA A 25 -0.31 7.40 0.39
N PRO A 26 -0.58 7.58 1.70
CA PRO A 26 -0.56 8.90 2.31
C PRO A 26 0.77 9.52 1.92
N ARG A 27 0.70 10.62 1.17
CA ARG A 27 1.89 11.38 0.82
C ARG A 27 2.36 11.92 2.15
N SER A 28 3.32 11.24 2.77
CA SER A 28 3.90 11.72 4.01
C SER A 28 4.23 13.18 3.76
N PRO A 29 3.75 14.13 4.61
CA PRO A 29 4.31 15.48 4.58
C PRO A 29 5.84 15.34 4.61
N PRO A 30 6.63 16.31 4.14
CA PRO A 30 8.10 16.28 4.28
C PRO A 30 8.43 16.17 5.78
N GLY A 31 8.40 14.94 6.24
CA GLY A 31 8.67 14.49 7.56
C GLY A 31 10.16 14.37 7.62
N GLN A 32 10.68 14.56 8.83
CA GLN A 32 12.11 14.51 9.08
C GLN A 32 12.63 13.16 8.59
N PHE A 33 13.28 13.16 7.42
CA PHE A 33 14.06 12.03 6.95
C PHE A 33 15.32 11.98 7.80
N ILE A 34 15.65 10.78 8.27
CA ILE A 34 16.93 10.52 8.92
C ILE A 34 17.88 10.13 7.79
N GLU A 35 18.70 11.07 7.37
CA GLU A 35 19.67 10.88 6.28
C GLU A 35 20.82 9.97 6.74
N ASP A 36 21.20 9.01 5.90
CA ASP A 36 22.39 8.15 6.05
C ASP A 36 22.53 7.37 7.38
N ASP A 37 21.50 7.33 8.22
CA ASP A 37 21.53 6.66 9.53
C ASP A 37 20.34 5.71 9.69
N TYR A 38 20.48 4.55 9.07
CA TYR A 38 19.48 3.50 9.11
C TYR A 38 19.24 2.95 10.52
N ASP A 39 20.28 2.83 11.36
CA ASP A 39 20.14 2.27 12.70
C ASP A 39 19.31 3.17 13.60
N ARG A 40 19.53 4.48 13.53
CA ARG A 40 18.68 5.46 14.22
C ARG A 40 17.26 5.45 13.69
N ALA A 41 17.06 5.40 12.37
CA ALA A 41 15.73 5.35 11.78
C ALA A 41 14.94 4.11 12.22
N ARG A 42 15.61 2.96 12.28
CA ARG A 42 15.02 1.70 12.76
C ARG A 42 14.66 1.77 14.25
N ALA A 43 15.52 2.36 15.08
CA ALA A 43 15.26 2.53 16.50
C ALA A 43 14.05 3.45 16.75
N ASP A 44 13.94 4.58 16.03
CA ASP A 44 12.82 5.51 16.16
C ASP A 44 11.50 4.88 15.69
N ALA A 45 11.49 4.23 14.53
CA ALA A 45 10.30 3.54 14.01
C ALA A 45 9.82 2.46 14.98
N ARG A 46 10.76 1.70 15.59
CA ARG A 46 10.43 0.70 16.61
C ARG A 46 9.86 1.33 17.88
N ALA A 47 10.46 2.42 18.36
CA ALA A 47 9.97 3.12 19.56
C ALA A 47 8.56 3.69 19.35
N ARG A 48 8.24 4.11 18.12
CA ARG A 48 6.96 4.71 17.75
C ARG A 48 5.92 3.68 17.27
N GLY A 49 6.31 2.44 17.05
CA GLY A 49 5.43 1.38 16.55
C GLY A 49 4.90 1.65 15.14
N VAL A 50 5.67 2.35 14.30
CA VAL A 50 5.29 2.72 12.93
C VAL A 50 6.13 1.96 11.89
N PRO A 51 5.61 1.73 10.67
CA PRO A 51 6.41 1.18 9.57
C PRO A 51 7.59 2.09 9.22
N LEU A 52 8.73 1.47 8.88
CA LEU A 52 9.91 2.16 8.35
C LEU A 52 9.83 2.21 6.82
N VAL A 53 9.93 3.40 6.24
CA VAL A 53 10.05 3.63 4.79
C VAL A 53 11.47 4.05 4.50
N VAL A 54 12.12 3.38 3.53
CA VAL A 54 13.49 3.69 3.11
C VAL A 54 13.44 4.10 1.65
N ASP A 55 14.00 5.26 1.33
CA ASP A 55 14.25 5.70 -0.03
C ASP A 55 15.71 5.40 -0.37
N VAL A 56 15.95 4.60 -1.40
CA VAL A 56 17.29 4.17 -1.82
C VAL A 56 17.49 4.60 -3.25
N TRP A 57 18.47 5.47 -3.48
CA TRP A 57 18.83 5.96 -4.80
C TRP A 57 20.34 5.90 -4.99
N ALA A 58 20.75 5.91 -6.26
CA ALA A 58 22.15 6.03 -6.64
C ALA A 58 22.25 6.89 -7.92
N PRO A 59 23.36 7.63 -8.10
CA PRO A 59 23.50 8.63 -9.18
C PRO A 59 23.87 8.05 -10.55
N TRP A 60 24.09 6.74 -10.63
CA TRP A 60 24.58 6.04 -11.83
C TRP A 60 23.45 5.57 -12.76
#